data_AF-A0A0P7Z212-F1
#
_entry.id   AF-A0A0P7Z212-F1
#
_cell.length_a   1.000
_cell.length_b   1.000
_cell.length_c   1.000
_cell.angle_alpha   90.00
_cell.angle_beta   90.00
_cell.angle_gamma   90.00
#
_symmetry.space_group_name_H-M   'P 1'
#
loop_
_entity.id
_entity.type
_entity.pdbx_description
1 polymer ?
#
loop_
_entity_poly.entity_id
_entity_poly.type
_entity_poly.pdbx_seq_one_letter_code
_entity_poly.pdbx_strand_id
1 'polypeptide(L)'
;MGVVLTGCGGGSSDSSAQSQSGERSASLSWNAPATRANGDGIRMGELSGYVINYGQNPDELTEAVRIDDASVMDYTVDNLDQGTWYFTIQVEDVDGLVSAPSEQVSKTI
;
A
#
# COMPACT_ATOMS: atom_id res chain seq x y z
N MET A 1 -6.97 -8.83 -6.52
CA MET A 1 -7.02 -7.48 -5.91
C MET A 1 -6.08 -6.61 -6.72
N GLY A 2 -6.48 -5.37 -7.05
CA GLY A 2 -5.57 -4.41 -7.69
C GLY A 2 -5.15 -3.37 -6.67
N VAL A 3 -3.85 -3.14 -6.54
CA VAL A 3 -3.29 -1.99 -5.83
C VAL A 3 -2.86 -0.97 -6.88
N VAL A 4 -3.23 0.29 -6.68
CA VAL A 4 -2.85 1.40 -7.55
C VAL A 4 -2.01 2.39 -6.75
N LEU A 5 -0.89 2.80 -7.36
CA LEU A 5 -0.06 3.88 -6.82
C LEU A 5 -0.52 5.19 -7.44
N THR A 6 -1.00 6.11 -6.61
CA THR A 6 -1.26 7.47 -7.05
C THR A 6 -0.01 8.30 -6.77
N GLY A 7 0.83 8.46 -7.80
CA GLY A 7 1.95 9.39 -7.79
C GLY A 7 1.63 10.60 -8.65
N CYS A 8 1.77 11.82 -8.12
CA CYS A 8 1.65 13.03 -8.92
C CYS A 8 2.84 13.10 -9.90
N GLY A 9 2.64 12.65 -11.14
CA GLY A 9 3.56 12.93 -12.24
C GLY A 9 3.48 14.41 -12.60
N GLY A 10 4.55 15.14 -12.32
CA GLY A 10 4.65 16.59 -12.54
C GLY A 10 4.73 16.98 -14.02
N GLY A 11 3.95 17.99 -14.38
CA GLY A 11 4.06 18.73 -15.63
C GLY A 11 3.92 20.23 -15.38
N SER A 12 5.05 20.93 -15.54
CA SER A 12 5.19 22.38 -15.79
C SER A 12 5.15 23.35 -14.58
N SER A 13 6.35 23.87 -14.29
CA SER A 13 6.68 25.27 -13.94
C SER A 13 5.62 26.08 -13.20
N ASP A 14 5.79 26.27 -11.89
CA ASP A 14 6.02 27.60 -11.32
C ASP A 14 6.30 27.53 -9.81
N SER A 15 7.00 28.55 -9.33
CA SER A 15 7.60 28.65 -8.02
C SER A 15 6.57 28.99 -6.93
N SER A 16 6.48 28.19 -5.86
CA SER A 16 6.36 28.68 -4.47
C SER A 16 6.10 27.54 -3.48
N ALA A 17 7.06 27.32 -2.57
CA ALA A 17 6.91 26.67 -1.26
C ALA A 17 5.73 25.69 -1.11
N GLN A 18 5.83 24.52 -1.74
CA GLN A 18 4.88 23.43 -1.54
C GLN A 18 5.65 22.22 -1.00
N SER A 19 5.57 22.07 0.32
CA SER A 19 5.77 20.85 1.11
C SER A 19 6.45 19.68 0.38
N GLN A 20 7.77 19.55 0.56
CA GLN A 20 8.57 18.39 0.10
C GLN A 20 8.11 17.03 0.66
N SER A 21 7.05 17.00 1.48
CA SER A 21 6.38 15.79 1.96
C SER A 21 5.56 15.08 0.87
N GLY A 22 5.27 15.73 -0.26
CA GLY A 22 4.61 15.10 -1.42
C GLY A 22 5.58 14.42 -2.39
N GLU A 23 6.85 14.83 -2.39
CA GLU A 23 7.88 14.26 -3.27
C GLU A 23 8.42 12.95 -2.70
N ARG A 24 8.55 12.83 -1.37
CA ARG A 24 9.07 11.67 -0.65
C ARG A 24 7.99 10.79 -0.04
N SER A 25 6.86 10.65 -0.71
CA SER A 25 5.75 9.83 -0.23
C SER A 25 5.11 9.01 -1.34
N ALA A 26 4.53 7.88 -0.97
CA ALA A 26 3.80 6.97 -1.84
C ALA A 26 2.38 6.79 -1.33
N SER A 27 1.41 7.33 -2.06
CA SER A 27 -0.01 7.07 -1.81
C SER A 27 -0.44 5.79 -2.53
N LEU A 28 -0.78 4.80 -1.72
CA LEU A 28 -1.34 3.53 -2.14
C LEU A 28 -2.85 3.58 -1.98
N SER A 29 -3.57 3.09 -2.97
CA SER A 29 -4.99 2.80 -2.85
C SER A 29 -5.25 1.40 -3.36
N TRP A 30 -6.09 0.65 -2.65
CA TRP A 30 -6.44 -0.72 -2.97
C TRP A 30 -7.92 -0.92 -2.78
N ASN A 31 -8.44 -1.96 -3.43
CA ASN A 31 -9.80 -2.41 -3.19
C ASN A 31 -9.76 -3.64 -2.29
N ALA A 32 -10.61 -3.64 -1.26
CA ALA A 32 -10.77 -4.78 -0.37
C ALA A 32 -11.09 -6.05 -1.15
N PRO A 33 -10.56 -7.22 -0.75
CA PRO A 33 -10.99 -8.49 -1.30
C PRO A 33 -12.49 -8.69 -1.11
N ALA A 34 -13.14 -9.15 -2.18
CA ALA A 34 -14.43 -9.83 -2.07
C ALA A 34 -14.27 -11.33 -1.79
N THR A 35 -13.06 -11.89 -1.96
CA THR A 35 -12.79 -13.33 -1.83
C THR A 35 -11.46 -13.60 -1.13
N ARG A 36 -11.42 -14.67 -0.33
CA ARG A 36 -10.22 -15.32 0.19
C ARG A 36 -9.38 -15.92 -0.95
N ALA A 37 -8.13 -16.28 -0.65
CA ALA A 37 -7.23 -16.95 -1.60
C ALA A 37 -7.76 -18.31 -2.10
N ASN A 38 -8.63 -18.97 -1.32
CA ASN A 38 -9.27 -20.23 -1.70
C ASN A 38 -10.55 -20.04 -2.57
N GLY A 39 -10.93 -18.79 -2.88
CA GLY A 39 -12.12 -18.46 -3.68
C GLY A 39 -13.40 -18.27 -2.86
N ASP A 40 -13.38 -18.49 -1.55
CA ASP A 40 -14.54 -18.22 -0.69
C ASP A 40 -14.79 -16.72 -0.56
N GLY A 41 -16.05 -16.30 -0.53
CA GLY A 41 -16.39 -14.91 -0.26
C GLY A 41 -15.92 -14.51 1.15
N ILE A 42 -15.18 -13.39 1.27
CA ILE A 42 -14.82 -12.82 2.56
C ILE A 42 -15.69 -11.60 2.83
N ARG A 43 -16.33 -11.57 4.00
CA ARG A 43 -17.11 -10.39 4.40
C ARG A 43 -16.19 -9.38 5.07
N MET A 44 -16.48 -8.10 4.90
CA MET A 44 -15.77 -7.02 5.61
C MET A 44 -15.74 -7.20 7.12
N GLY A 45 -16.79 -7.80 7.71
CA GLY A 45 -16.82 -8.09 9.15
C GLY A 45 -15.91 -9.25 9.61
N GLU A 46 -15.30 -9.98 8.68
CA GLU A 46 -14.30 -11.01 8.97
C GLU A 46 -12.87 -10.48 8.80
N LEU A 47 -12.70 -9.25 8.31
CA LEU A 47 -11.40 -8.62 8.14
C LEU A 47 -11.01 -7.86 9.42
N SER A 48 -9.83 -8.16 9.94
CA SER A 48 -9.23 -7.36 11.01
C SER A 48 -8.60 -6.10 10.41
N GLY A 49 -7.99 -6.21 9.23
CA GLY A 49 -7.25 -5.10 8.66
C GLY A 49 -6.40 -5.45 7.45
N TYR A 50 -5.40 -4.60 7.20
CA TYR A 50 -4.45 -4.73 6.09
C TYR A 50 -3.02 -4.61 6.58
N VAL A 51 -2.10 -5.29 5.90
CA VAL A 51 -0.66 -5.18 6.11
C VAL A 51 -0.01 -4.73 4.81
N ILE A 52 0.61 -3.55 4.83
CA ILE A 52 1.36 -3.00 3.71
C ILE A 52 2.83 -3.29 3.95
N ASN A 53 3.42 -4.20 3.20
CA ASN A 53 4.86 -4.44 3.24
C ASN A 53 5.54 -3.58 2.17
N TYR A 54 6.64 -2.92 2.52
CA TYR A 54 7.38 -2.07 1.60
C TYR A 54 8.89 -2.10 1.84
N GLY A 55 9.66 -1.72 0.83
CA GLY A 55 11.12 -1.73 0.91
C GLY A 55 11.76 -1.34 -0.42
N GLN A 56 13.07 -1.11 -0.40
CA GLN A 56 13.84 -0.82 -1.62
C GLN A 56 14.28 -2.10 -2.35
N ASN A 57 14.23 -3.26 -1.69
CA ASN A 57 14.53 -4.54 -2.30
C ASN A 57 13.21 -5.25 -2.68
N PRO A 58 12.96 -5.57 -3.96
CA PRO A 58 11.74 -6.25 -4.38
C PRO A 58 11.61 -7.67 -3.80
N ASP A 59 12.74 -8.32 -3.50
CA ASP A 59 12.77 -9.67 -2.94
C ASP A 59 12.66 -9.68 -1.41
N GLU A 60 12.89 -8.53 -0.75
CA GLU A 60 12.92 -8.39 0.70
C GLU A 60 12.34 -7.04 1.14
N LEU A 61 11.05 -7.05 1.47
CA LEU A 61 10.36 -5.89 2.02
C LEU A 61 10.64 -5.85 3.53
N THR A 62 11.55 -4.96 3.95
CA THR A 62 12.01 -4.86 5.35
C THR A 62 11.05 -4.09 6.24
N GLU A 63 10.20 -3.25 5.66
CA GLU A 63 9.26 -2.40 6.38
C GLU A 63 7.82 -2.92 6.22
N ALA A 64 7.01 -2.75 7.26
CA ALA A 64 5.60 -3.12 7.23
C ALA A 64 4.75 -2.13 8.02
N VAL A 65 3.63 -1.69 7.44
CA VAL A 65 2.56 -0.95 8.12
C VAL A 65 1.38 -1.88 8.33
N ARG A 66 0.93 -1.99 9.57
CA ARG A 66 -0.30 -2.69 9.92
C ARG A 66 -1.41 -1.67 10.13
N ILE A 67 -2.54 -1.91 9.48
CA ILE A 67 -3.74 -1.09 9.55
C ILE A 67 -4.82 -1.97 10.15
N ASP A 68 -5.09 -1.84 11.45
CA ASP A 68 -6.14 -2.58 12.17
C ASP A 68 -7.54 -2.00 11.91
N ASP A 69 -7.79 -1.56 10.67
CA ASP A 69 -9.06 -1.02 10.21
C ASP A 69 -9.34 -1.51 8.77
N ALA A 70 -10.24 -2.48 8.67
CA ALA A 70 -10.67 -3.05 7.40
C ALA A 70 -11.45 -2.07 6.49
N SER A 71 -11.89 -0.93 7.01
CA SER A 71 -12.57 0.12 6.24
C SER A 71 -11.61 1.04 5.48
N VAL A 72 -10.32 1.03 5.84
CA VAL A 72 -9.27 1.81 5.17
C VAL A 72 -8.90 1.15 3.84
N MET A 73 -8.97 1.93 2.75
CA MET A 73 -8.69 1.48 1.38
C MET A 73 -7.56 2.29 0.72
N ASP A 74 -6.96 3.20 1.48
CA ASP A 74 -5.86 4.03 1.05
C ASP A 74 -4.92 4.32 2.22
N TYR A 75 -3.63 4.46 1.90
CA TYR A 75 -2.60 4.81 2.86
C TYR A 75 -1.47 5.53 2.15
N THR A 76 -0.92 6.55 2.81
CA THR A 76 0.24 7.27 2.30
C THR A 76 1.43 6.94 3.18
N VAL A 77 2.44 6.30 2.57
CA VAL A 77 3.74 6.09 3.20
C VAL A 77 4.57 7.34 2.93
N ASP A 78 4.90 8.10 3.95
CA ASP A 78 5.76 9.28 3.86
C ASP A 78 7.21 8.99 4.31
N ASN A 79 8.05 10.01 4.23
CA ASN A 79 9.45 9.98 4.63
C ASN A 79 10.27 8.87 3.92
N LEU A 80 9.98 8.64 2.64
CA LEU A 80 10.71 7.71 1.79
C LEU A 80 12.00 8.35 1.25
N ASP A 81 13.11 7.65 1.40
CA ASP A 81 14.37 8.05 0.78
C ASP A 81 14.31 7.95 -0.76
N GLN A 82 15.22 8.65 -1.45
CA GLN A 82 15.34 8.54 -2.91
C GLN A 82 15.67 7.10 -3.32
N GLY A 83 15.01 6.64 -4.39
CA GLY A 83 15.17 5.29 -4.91
C GLY A 83 13.86 4.65 -5.31
N THR A 84 13.95 3.40 -5.75
CA THR A 84 12.76 2.60 -6.11
C THR A 84 12.27 1.87 -4.89
N TRP A 85 11.03 2.15 -4.51
CA TRP A 85 10.32 1.47 -3.46
C TRP A 85 9.32 0.50 -4.05
N TYR A 86 9.21 -0.67 -3.44
CA TYR A 86 8.27 -1.73 -3.78
C TYR A 86 7.27 -1.85 -2.65
N PHE A 87 6.02 -2.11 -3.00
CA PHE A 87 4.91 -2.20 -2.07
C PHE A 87 4.06 -3.41 -2.41
N THR A 88 3.63 -4.13 -1.37
CA THR A 88 2.65 -5.21 -1.45
C THR A 88 1.65 -5.04 -0.33
N ILE A 89 0.40 -5.45 -0.58
CA ILE A 89 -0.67 -5.37 0.40
C ILE A 89 -1.19 -6.77 0.67
N GLN A 90 -1.34 -7.09 1.94
CA GLN A 90 -1.96 -8.31 2.43
C GLN A 90 -3.18 -7.95 3.26
N VAL A 91 -4.13 -8.88 3.31
CA VAL A 91 -5.32 -8.74 4.13
C VAL A 91 -5.18 -9.66 5.32
N GLU A 92 -5.58 -9.17 6.47
CA GLU A 92 -5.61 -9.95 7.70
C GLU A 92 -7.03 -10.12 8.20
N ASP A 93 -7.38 -11.35 8.56
CA ASP A 93 -8.68 -11.66 9.17
C ASP A 93 -8.66 -11.52 10.70
N VAL A 94 -9.84 -11.60 11.31
CA VAL A 94 -10.02 -11.53 12.77
C VAL A 94 -9.34 -12.66 13.54
N ASP A 95 -8.95 -13.74 12.86
CA ASP A 95 -8.20 -14.87 13.42
C ASP A 95 -6.67 -14.65 13.34
N GLY A 96 -6.22 -13.52 12.76
CA GLY A 96 -4.82 -13.16 12.58
C GLY A 96 -4.14 -13.87 11.40
N LEU A 97 -4.91 -14.47 10.49
CA LEU A 97 -4.38 -15.07 9.27
C LEU A 97 -4.20 -14.00 8.20
N VAL A 98 -2.99 -13.96 7.64
CA VAL A 98 -2.61 -13.03 6.58
C VAL A 98 -2.70 -13.71 5.21
N SER A 99 -3.28 -13.02 4.23
CA SER A 99 -3.43 -13.51 2.86
C SER A 99 -2.09 -13.53 2.09
N ALA A 100 -2.10 -14.17 0.91
CA ALA A 100 -1.04 -13.95 -0.06
C ALA A 100 -0.89 -12.44 -0.39
N PRO A 101 0.32 -11.96 -0.66
CA PRO A 101 0.56 -10.58 -1.05
C PRO A 101 -0.13 -10.24 -2.38
N SER A 102 -0.57 -8.99 -2.51
CA SER A 102 -1.06 -8.43 -3.77
C SER A 102 0.02 -8.41 -4.84
N GLU A 103 -0.36 -8.05 -6.07
CA GLU A 103 0.62 -7.65 -7.07
C GLU A 103 1.55 -6.59 -6.48
N GLN A 104 2.86 -6.83 -6.67
CA GLN A 104 3.87 -5.88 -6.24
C GLN A 104 3.83 -4.68 -7.17
N VAL A 105 3.75 -3.50 -6.57
CA VAL A 105 3.81 -2.23 -7.30
C VAL A 105 5.04 -1.47 -6.84
N SER A 106 5.61 -0.67 -7.73
CA SER A 106 6.79 0.13 -7.42
C SER A 106 6.60 1.61 -7.70
N LYS A 107 7.24 2.43 -6.87
CA LYS A 107 7.32 3.88 -7.03
C LYS A 107 8.76 4.31 -6.89
N THR A 108 9.24 5.10 -7.86
CA THR A 108 10.52 5.80 -7.73
C THR A 108 10.27 7.17 -7.14
N ILE A 109 11.00 7.48 -6.07
CA ILE A 109 11.04 8.76 -5.37
C ILE A 109 12.23 9.57 -5.86
#